data_AF-A0A356X6R0-F1
#
_entry.id   AF-A0A356X6R0-F1
#
_cell.length_a   1.000
_cell.length_b   1.000
_cell.length_c   1.000
_cell.angle_alpha   90.00
_cell.angle_beta   90.00
_cell.angle_gamma   90.00
#
_symmetry.space_group_name_H-M   'P 1'
#
loop_
_entity.id
_entity.type
_entity.pdbx_description
1 polymer ?
#
loop_
_entity_poly.entity_id
_entity_poly.type
_entity_poly.pdbx_seq_one_letter_code
_entity_poly.pdbx_strand_id
1 'polypeptide(L)'
;NLSYGDRFLFAGTNSDQQPFEVDDATGQVTNNSNGKNISVKAGDGVNIDFGVNGQELASTPSGDLFGILEELEQKLRDNDQQGINDMLTSLDDTVEHVTDVTSRLGNNINRMDYMFEQYESSKIAQRSDVSELVDTDYAQAFSDMQRNQVAYESAMAVHTSMFKNTLLNYL
;
A
#
# COMPACT_ATOMS: atom_id res chain seq x y z
N ASN A 1 -17.92 -11.35 -11.15
CA ASN A 1 -16.69 -12.14 -10.94
C ASN A 1 -15.48 -11.51 -11.64
N LEU A 2 -15.11 -10.28 -11.28
CA LEU A 2 -13.91 -9.63 -11.82
C LEU A 2 -12.65 -10.28 -11.21
N SER A 3 -11.64 -10.52 -12.04
CA SER A 3 -10.34 -11.05 -11.62
C SER A 3 -9.22 -10.08 -11.99
N TYR A 4 -8.13 -10.16 -11.24
CA TYR A 4 -6.87 -9.49 -11.54
C TYR A 4 -5.74 -10.52 -11.51
N GLY A 5 -5.13 -10.77 -12.66
CA GLY A 5 -4.31 -11.97 -12.86
C GLY A 5 -5.15 -13.23 -12.62
N ASP A 6 -4.61 -14.15 -11.83
CA ASP A 6 -5.27 -15.43 -11.52
C ASP A 6 -6.18 -15.36 -10.27
N ARG A 7 -6.40 -14.15 -9.72
CA ARG A 7 -7.10 -13.96 -8.44
C ARG A 7 -8.43 -13.23 -8.61
N PHE A 8 -9.50 -13.79 -8.05
CA PHE A 8 -10.80 -13.13 -7.96
C PHE A 8 -10.81 -12.03 -6.91
N LEU A 9 -11.28 -10.83 -7.29
CA LEU A 9 -11.20 -9.65 -6.44
C LEU A 9 -12.14 -9.68 -5.24
N PHE A 10 -13.30 -10.33 -5.40
CA PHE A 10 -14.34 -10.41 -4.37
C PHE A 10 -14.34 -11.73 -3.60
N ALA A 11 -13.37 -12.63 -3.83
CA ALA A 11 -13.33 -13.92 -3.13
C ALA A 11 -12.68 -13.85 -1.74
N GLY A 12 -12.26 -12.66 -1.31
CA GLY A 12 -11.47 -12.50 -0.08
C GLY A 12 -10.12 -13.20 -0.23
N THR A 13 -9.71 -13.96 0.79
CA THR A 13 -8.48 -14.78 0.69
C THR A 13 -8.68 -16.09 -0.07
N ASN A 14 -9.90 -16.42 -0.51
CA ASN A 14 -10.19 -17.60 -1.32
C ASN A 14 -10.05 -17.29 -2.82
N SER A 15 -8.97 -16.60 -3.19
CA SER A 15 -8.80 -15.93 -4.49
C SER A 15 -8.82 -16.83 -5.71
N ASP A 16 -8.62 -18.14 -5.52
CA ASP A 16 -8.51 -19.13 -6.60
C ASP A 16 -9.88 -19.73 -6.98
N GLN A 17 -10.93 -19.39 -6.23
CA GLN A 17 -12.30 -19.84 -6.48
C GLN A 17 -13.20 -18.69 -6.88
N GLN A 18 -14.13 -18.97 -7.79
CA GLN A 18 -15.12 -17.99 -8.23
C GLN A 18 -16.02 -17.60 -7.04
N PRO A 19 -16.15 -16.29 -6.72
CA PRO A 19 -16.85 -15.86 -5.52
C PRO A 19 -18.37 -16.02 -5.61
N PHE A 20 -18.96 -15.81 -6.78
CA PHE A 20 -20.41 -15.94 -7.00
C PHE A 20 -20.68 -16.93 -8.11
N GLU A 21 -21.42 -17.99 -7.80
CA GLU A 21 -21.82 -19.05 -8.75
C GLU A 21 -23.34 -19.13 -8.80
N VAL A 22 -23.91 -19.20 -10.00
CA VAL A 22 -25.35 -19.29 -10.21
C VAL A 22 -25.72 -20.76 -10.41
N ASP A 23 -26.71 -21.25 -9.67
CA ASP A 23 -27.32 -22.54 -9.96
C ASP A 23 -28.29 -22.38 -11.13
N ASP A 24 -27.93 -22.94 -12.29
CA ASP A 24 -28.72 -22.87 -13.52
C ASP A 24 -30.16 -23.45 -13.38
N ALA A 25 -30.41 -24.32 -12.40
CA ALA A 25 -31.72 -24.94 -12.19
C ALA A 25 -32.64 -24.10 -11.31
N THR A 26 -32.10 -23.36 -10.34
CA THR A 26 -32.88 -22.60 -9.36
C THR A 26 -32.77 -21.09 -9.53
N GLY A 27 -31.75 -20.60 -10.23
CA GLY A 27 -31.42 -19.17 -10.33
C GLY A 27 -30.71 -18.62 -9.10
N GLN A 28 -30.56 -19.40 -8.03
CA GLN A 28 -29.92 -18.96 -6.79
C GLN A 28 -28.43 -18.74 -6.96
N VAL A 29 -27.93 -17.68 -6.32
CA VAL A 29 -26.50 -17.35 -6.31
C VAL A 29 -25.87 -17.88 -5.03
N THR A 30 -24.93 -18.80 -5.17
CA THR A 30 -24.08 -19.27 -4.06
C THR A 30 -22.86 -18.39 -3.94
N ASN A 31 -22.58 -17.94 -2.71
CA ASN A 31 -21.41 -17.14 -2.38
C ASN A 31 -20.30 -18.00 -1.79
N ASN A 32 -19.26 -18.27 -2.58
CA ASN A 32 -18.08 -19.06 -2.21
C ASN A 32 -16.92 -18.19 -1.67
N SER A 33 -17.13 -16.89 -1.53
CA SER A 33 -16.13 -16.00 -0.92
C SER A 33 -16.00 -16.25 0.57
N ASN A 34 -14.87 -15.83 1.15
CA ASN A 34 -14.70 -15.82 2.60
C ASN A 34 -14.76 -14.40 3.16
N GLY A 35 -15.19 -14.26 4.42
CA GLY A 35 -15.27 -12.97 5.13
C GLY A 35 -13.90 -12.39 5.53
N LYS A 36 -12.83 -12.74 4.82
CA LYS A 36 -11.47 -12.24 5.09
C LYS A 36 -11.02 -11.35 3.95
N ASN A 37 -10.77 -10.08 4.27
CA ASN A 37 -10.25 -9.13 3.31
C ASN A 37 -8.77 -9.42 3.00
N ILE A 38 -8.36 -9.05 1.78
CA ILE A 38 -6.95 -9.08 1.40
C ILE A 38 -6.26 -7.89 2.06
N SER A 39 -5.13 -8.16 2.71
CA SER A 39 -4.32 -7.17 3.41
C SER A 39 -2.94 -7.03 2.79
N VAL A 40 -2.41 -5.81 2.79
CA VAL A 40 -1.04 -5.49 2.40
C VAL A 40 -0.31 -4.88 3.58
N LYS A 41 0.92 -5.34 3.81
CA LYS A 41 1.82 -4.75 4.81
C LYS A 41 2.36 -3.44 4.26
N ALA A 42 1.97 -2.33 4.87
CA ALA A 42 2.29 -0.98 4.41
C ALA A 42 3.38 -0.30 5.25
N GLY A 43 3.90 -0.97 6.28
CA GLY A 43 4.98 -0.48 7.14
C GLY A 43 5.28 -1.46 8.27
N ASP A 44 6.13 -1.05 9.22
CA ASP A 44 6.39 -1.88 10.40
C ASP A 44 5.14 -1.92 11.31
N GLY A 45 4.60 -3.13 11.49
CA GLY A 45 3.35 -3.35 12.24
C GLY A 45 2.05 -2.87 11.59
N VAL A 46 2.08 -2.18 10.44
CA VAL A 46 0.87 -1.62 9.79
C VAL A 46 0.44 -2.51 8.62
N ASN A 47 -0.73 -3.13 8.76
CA ASN A 47 -1.43 -3.81 7.67
C ASN A 47 -2.63 -2.97 7.24
N ILE A 48 -2.88 -2.93 5.93
CA ILE A 48 -4.04 -2.27 5.34
C ILE A 48 -4.87 -3.32 4.64
N ASP A 49 -6.12 -3.43 5.06
CA ASP A 49 -7.14 -4.19 4.35
C ASP A 49 -7.67 -3.30 3.21
N PHE A 50 -7.47 -3.73 1.97
CA PHE A 50 -7.84 -2.96 0.78
C PHE A 50 -8.87 -3.66 -0.10
N GLY A 51 -9.08 -4.96 0.11
CA GLY A 51 -10.10 -5.72 -0.60
C GLY A 51 -11.49 -5.58 0.03
N VAL A 52 -12.52 -5.70 -0.81
CA VAL A 52 -13.90 -5.96 -0.39
C VAL A 52 -14.18 -7.43 -0.65
N ASN A 53 -14.66 -8.16 0.35
CA ASN A 53 -15.04 -9.55 0.17
C ASN A 53 -16.51 -9.70 -0.26
N GLY A 54 -16.81 -10.81 -0.91
CA GLY A 54 -18.13 -11.08 -1.49
C GLY A 54 -19.20 -11.33 -0.44
N GLN A 55 -18.85 -11.79 0.77
CA GLN A 55 -19.82 -11.95 1.88
C GLN A 55 -20.31 -10.59 2.35
N GLU A 56 -19.39 -9.65 2.54
CA GLU A 56 -19.67 -8.27 2.88
C GLU A 56 -20.49 -7.59 1.77
N LEU A 57 -20.11 -7.77 0.51
CA LEU A 57 -20.84 -7.18 -0.63
C LEU A 57 -22.28 -7.71 -0.73
N ALA A 58 -22.49 -9.01 -0.52
CA ALA A 58 -23.80 -9.64 -0.67
C ALA A 58 -24.69 -9.47 0.56
N SER A 59 -24.12 -9.33 1.76
CA SER A 59 -24.90 -9.22 3.01
C SER A 59 -25.35 -7.78 3.25
N THR A 60 -26.55 -7.44 2.79
CA THR A 60 -27.18 -6.13 3.05
C THR A 60 -27.98 -6.15 4.36
N PRO A 61 -28.37 -4.99 4.93
CA PRO A 61 -29.26 -4.93 6.10
C PRO A 61 -30.61 -5.62 5.88
N SER A 62 -31.10 -5.64 4.64
CA SER A 62 -32.37 -6.22 4.23
C SER A 62 -32.28 -7.69 3.82
N GLY A 63 -31.07 -8.27 3.79
CA GLY A 63 -30.85 -9.67 3.39
C GLY A 63 -29.76 -9.82 2.33
N ASP A 64 -29.69 -10.99 1.72
CA ASP A 64 -28.76 -11.25 0.63
C ASP A 64 -29.13 -10.45 -0.62
N LEU A 65 -28.19 -9.71 -1.18
CA LEU A 65 -28.35 -8.85 -2.35
C LEU A 65 -28.92 -9.63 -3.54
N PHE A 66 -28.43 -10.85 -3.79
CA PHE A 66 -28.91 -11.65 -4.91
C PHE A 66 -30.30 -12.22 -4.63
N GLY A 67 -30.58 -12.60 -3.38
CA GLY A 67 -31.93 -12.99 -2.96
C GLY A 67 -32.97 -11.86 -3.14
N ILE A 68 -32.60 -10.62 -2.81
CA ILE A 68 -33.47 -9.45 -3.04
C ILE A 68 -33.75 -9.24 -4.53
N LEU A 69 -32.75 -9.42 -5.39
CA LEU A 69 -32.94 -9.30 -6.85
C LEU A 69 -33.78 -10.45 -7.41
N GLU A 70 -33.60 -11.67 -6.90
CA GLU A 70 -34.40 -12.85 -7.28
C GLU A 70 -35.88 -12.66 -6.90
N GLU A 71 -36.14 -12.20 -5.68
CA GLU A 71 -37.50 -11.90 -5.24
C GLU A 71 -38.12 -10.80 -6.12
N LEU A 72 -37.37 -9.74 -6.46
CA LEU A 72 -37.85 -8.67 -7.32
C LEU A 72 -38.21 -9.21 -8.71
N GLU A 73 -37.35 -10.06 -9.29
CA GLU A 73 -37.62 -10.73 -10.56
C GLU A 73 -38.93 -11.51 -10.50
N GLN A 74 -39.13 -12.31 -9.44
CA GLN A 74 -40.34 -13.09 -9.27
C GLN A 74 -41.59 -12.20 -9.17
N LYS A 75 -41.55 -11.14 -8.35
CA LYS A 75 -42.66 -10.19 -8.21
C LYS A 75 -43.01 -9.49 -9.52
N LEU A 76 -41.99 -9.15 -10.33
CA LEU A 76 -42.19 -8.59 -11.67
C LEU A 76 -42.85 -9.58 -12.63
N ARG A 77 -42.43 -10.86 -12.61
CA ARG A 77 -43.04 -11.92 -13.43
C ARG A 77 -44.49 -12.18 -13.05
N ASP A 78 -44.79 -12.16 -11.76
CA ASP A 78 -46.12 -12.41 -11.22
C ASP A 78 -47.06 -11.19 -11.34
N ASN A 79 -46.55 -10.04 -11.81
CA ASN A 79 -47.27 -8.76 -11.83
C ASN A 79 -47.82 -8.35 -10.44
N ASP A 80 -47.09 -8.70 -9.37
CA ASP A 80 -47.46 -8.39 -7.99
C ASP A 80 -47.04 -6.96 -7.63
N GLN A 81 -47.88 -6.00 -8.00
CA GLN A 81 -47.61 -4.57 -7.77
C GLN A 81 -47.48 -4.22 -6.28
N GLN A 82 -48.21 -4.91 -5.39
CA GLN A 82 -48.07 -4.66 -3.96
C GLN A 82 -46.73 -5.19 -3.45
N GLY A 83 -46.35 -6.41 -3.82
CA GLY A 83 -45.06 -6.99 -3.46
C GLY A 83 -43.88 -6.15 -3.94
N ILE A 84 -43.94 -5.59 -5.16
CA ILE A 84 -42.89 -4.68 -5.65
C ILE A 84 -42.77 -3.42 -4.77
N ASN A 85 -43.91 -2.84 -4.37
CA ASN A 85 -43.89 -1.65 -3.49
C ASN A 85 -43.32 -1.98 -2.10
N ASP A 86 -43.62 -3.16 -1.58
CA ASP A 86 -43.12 -3.61 -0.27
C ASP A 86 -41.60 -3.82 -0.28
N MET A 87 -41.01 -4.13 -1.46
CA MET A 87 -39.57 -4.33 -1.64
C MET A 87 -38.76 -3.03 -1.80
N LEU A 88 -39.40 -1.86 -1.99
CA LEU A 88 -38.69 -0.62 -2.28
C LEU A 88 -37.63 -0.27 -1.22
N THR A 89 -37.95 -0.46 0.06
CA THR A 89 -37.00 -0.24 1.15
C THR A 89 -35.79 -1.17 1.06
N SER A 90 -36.00 -2.46 0.75
CA SER A 90 -34.89 -3.41 0.62
C SER A 90 -34.01 -3.15 -0.60
N LEU A 91 -34.59 -2.60 -1.68
CA LEU A 91 -33.82 -2.15 -2.84
C LEU A 91 -33.01 -0.88 -2.53
N ASP A 92 -33.60 0.08 -1.82
CA ASP A 92 -32.91 1.28 -1.36
C ASP A 92 -31.73 0.89 -0.43
N ASP A 93 -31.97 0.02 0.55
CA ASP A 93 -30.92 -0.51 1.44
C ASP A 93 -29.78 -1.18 0.66
N THR A 94 -30.12 -1.92 -0.41
CA THR A 94 -29.14 -2.59 -1.26
C THR A 94 -28.27 -1.57 -2.01
N VAL A 95 -28.88 -0.51 -2.55
CA VAL A 95 -28.16 0.57 -3.24
C VAL A 95 -27.27 1.34 -2.28
N GLU A 96 -27.78 1.66 -1.08
CA GLU A 96 -27.02 2.32 -0.04
C GLU A 96 -25.82 1.48 0.40
N HIS A 97 -26.02 0.18 0.61
CA HIS A 97 -24.98 -0.76 0.99
C HIS A 97 -23.84 -0.81 -0.04
N VAL A 98 -24.17 -0.99 -1.33
CA VAL A 98 -23.15 -1.00 -2.40
C VAL A 98 -22.42 0.35 -2.49
N THR A 99 -23.13 1.45 -2.23
CA THR A 99 -22.55 2.80 -2.23
C THR A 99 -21.58 3.01 -1.06
N ASP A 100 -21.91 2.52 0.14
CA ASP A 100 -21.01 2.55 1.30
C ASP A 100 -19.74 1.73 1.04
N VAL A 101 -19.91 0.50 0.55
CA VAL A 101 -18.80 -0.39 0.18
C VAL A 101 -17.88 0.28 -0.85
N THR A 102 -18.45 0.91 -1.87
CA THR A 102 -17.70 1.65 -2.89
C THR A 102 -16.97 2.86 -2.30
N SER A 103 -17.62 3.59 -1.39
CA SER A 103 -17.02 4.75 -0.72
C SER A 103 -15.85 4.34 0.16
N ARG A 104 -15.96 3.22 0.87
CA ARG A 104 -14.87 2.64 1.66
C ARG A 104 -13.70 2.21 0.79
N LEU A 105 -13.96 1.62 -0.37
CA LEU A 105 -12.92 1.30 -1.36
C LEU A 105 -12.20 2.56 -1.84
N GLY A 106 -12.94 3.63 -2.17
CA GLY A 106 -12.36 4.92 -2.55
C GLY A 106 -11.47 5.51 -1.46
N ASN A 107 -11.90 5.44 -0.19
CA ASN A 107 -11.08 5.86 0.95
C ASN A 107 -9.79 5.03 1.08
N ASN A 108 -9.85 3.72 0.85
CA ASN A 108 -8.67 2.85 0.87
C ASN A 108 -7.69 3.19 -0.26
N ILE A 109 -8.18 3.51 -1.46
CA ILE A 109 -7.35 3.97 -2.58
C ILE A 109 -6.62 5.27 -2.18
N ASN A 110 -7.35 6.28 -1.71
CA ASN A 110 -6.75 7.54 -1.27
C ASN A 110 -5.70 7.33 -0.16
N ARG A 111 -5.98 6.42 0.79
CA ARG A 111 -5.05 6.09 1.86
C ARG A 111 -3.78 5.42 1.32
N MET A 112 -3.90 4.52 0.35
CA MET A 112 -2.76 3.87 -0.30
C MET A 112 -1.91 4.89 -1.07
N ASP A 113 -2.53 5.80 -1.80
CA ASP A 113 -1.85 6.87 -2.54
C ASP A 113 -1.07 7.78 -1.58
N TYR A 114 -1.71 8.23 -0.49
CA TYR A 114 -1.05 9.03 0.54
C TYR A 114 0.16 8.31 1.17
N MET A 115 0.01 7.01 1.46
CA MET A 115 1.12 6.23 2.02
C MET A 115 2.26 6.04 1.03
N PHE A 116 1.95 5.90 -0.26
CA PHE A 116 2.95 5.84 -1.31
C PHE A 116 3.74 7.15 -1.41
N GLU A 117 3.06 8.30 -1.37
CA GLU A 117 3.71 9.62 -1.34
C GLU A 117 4.62 9.78 -0.12
N GLN A 118 4.14 9.40 1.06
CA GLN A 118 4.93 9.44 2.30
C GLN A 118 6.17 8.53 2.21
N TYR A 119 6.02 7.36 1.60
CA TYR A 119 7.12 6.42 1.41
C TYR A 119 8.19 6.99 0.47
N GLU A 120 7.82 7.58 -0.67
CA GLU A 120 8.78 8.20 -1.58
C GLU A 120 9.48 9.41 -0.94
N SER A 121 8.76 10.22 -0.14
CA SER A 121 9.35 11.30 0.64
C SER A 121 10.39 10.78 1.64
N SER A 122 10.05 9.75 2.41
CA SER A 122 10.97 9.12 3.37
C SER A 122 12.21 8.54 2.68
N LYS A 123 12.05 7.96 1.50
CA LYS A 123 13.16 7.43 0.69
C LYS A 123 14.08 8.54 0.17
N ILE A 124 13.55 9.71 -0.19
CA ILE A 124 14.35 10.87 -0.57
C ILE A 124 15.15 11.38 0.63
N ALA A 125 14.50 11.56 1.79
CA ALA A 125 15.16 11.99 3.01
C ALA A 125 16.30 11.03 3.41
N GLN A 126 16.02 9.72 3.42
CA GLN A 126 17.02 8.72 3.78
C GLN A 126 18.21 8.68 2.78
N ARG A 127 17.97 8.94 1.50
CA ARG A 127 19.06 9.10 0.51
C ARG A 127 19.89 10.36 0.77
N SER A 128 19.26 11.46 1.17
CA SER A 128 19.93 12.69 1.55
C SER A 128 20.83 12.47 2.76
N ASP A 129 20.31 11.82 3.81
CA ASP A 129 21.06 11.51 5.03
C ASP A 129 22.29 10.65 4.73
N VAL A 130 22.14 9.62 3.88
CA VAL A 130 23.26 8.78 3.45
C VAL A 130 24.29 9.60 2.65
N SER A 131 23.85 10.50 1.78
CA SER A 131 24.77 11.37 1.01
C SER A 131 25.56 12.29 1.94
N GLU A 132 24.90 12.94 2.90
CA GLU A 132 25.54 13.87 3.84
C GLU A 132 26.56 13.16 4.74
N LEU A 133 26.22 11.97 5.24
CA LEU A 133 27.14 11.17 6.05
C LEU A 133 28.39 10.77 5.23
N VAL A 134 28.20 10.29 3.99
CA VAL A 134 29.30 9.88 3.11
C VAL A 134 30.18 11.08 2.72
N ASP A 135 29.58 12.21 2.35
CA ASP A 135 30.32 13.43 1.96
C ASP A 135 31.12 14.01 3.14
N THR A 136 30.54 13.97 4.36
CA THR A 136 31.23 14.41 5.59
C THR A 136 32.47 13.56 5.86
N ASP A 137 32.37 12.23 5.70
CA ASP A 137 33.50 11.32 5.88
C ASP A 137 34.64 11.60 4.88
N TYR A 138 34.31 11.90 3.61
CA TYR A 138 35.31 12.30 2.62
C TYR A 138 35.99 13.64 2.96
N ALA A 139 35.23 14.65 3.38
CA ALA A 139 35.77 15.95 3.76
C ALA A 139 36.71 15.86 4.98
N GLN A 140 36.36 15.03 5.96
CA GLN A 140 37.19 14.77 7.13
C GLN A 140 38.49 14.03 6.74
N ALA A 141 38.39 12.95 5.95
CA ALA A 141 39.56 12.21 5.48
C ALA A 141 40.53 13.08 4.67
N PHE A 142 40.00 13.93 3.78
CA PHE A 142 40.82 14.88 3.01
C PHE A 142 41.48 15.94 3.92
N SER A 143 40.74 16.46 4.90
CA SER A 143 41.28 17.43 5.87
C SER A 143 42.42 16.83 6.71
N ASP A 144 42.27 15.58 7.16
CA ASP A 144 43.30 14.89 7.93
C ASP A 144 44.54 14.58 7.06
N MET A 145 44.34 14.20 5.80
CA MET A 145 45.43 14.04 4.83
C MET A 145 46.21 15.34 4.62
N GLN A 146 45.52 16.47 4.40
CA GLN A 146 46.16 17.78 4.21
C GLN A 146 46.97 18.20 5.45
N ARG A 147 46.43 18.00 6.66
CA ARG A 147 47.15 18.29 7.92
C ARG A 147 48.42 17.46 8.04
N ASN A 148 48.33 16.16 7.74
CA ASN A 148 49.48 15.26 7.77
C ASN A 148 50.55 15.67 6.74
N GLN A 149 50.14 16.07 5.53
CA GLN A 149 51.05 16.55 4.51
C GLN A 149 51.78 17.84 4.94
N VAL A 150 51.04 18.82 5.47
CA VAL A 150 51.63 20.09 5.98
C VAL A 150 52.60 19.83 7.13
N ALA A 151 52.26 18.93 8.05
CA ALA A 151 53.14 18.54 9.15
C ALA A 151 54.42 17.87 8.64
N TYR A 152 54.30 16.99 7.64
CA TYR A 152 55.43 16.32 7.00
C TYR A 152 56.35 17.30 6.25
N GLU A 153 55.78 18.21 5.45
CA GLU A 153 56.53 19.27 4.76
C GLU A 153 57.26 20.18 5.74
N SER A 154 56.62 20.56 6.85
CA SER A 154 57.22 21.34 7.92
C SER A 154 58.38 20.60 8.59
N ALA A 155 58.21 19.32 8.91
CA ALA A 155 59.28 18.47 9.45
C ALA A 155 60.47 18.38 8.48
N MET A 156 60.22 18.23 7.18
CA MET A 156 61.25 18.20 6.15
C MET A 156 61.99 19.54 6.01
N ALA A 157 61.27 20.67 6.12
CA ALA A 157 61.86 22.00 6.10
C ALA A 157 62.75 22.26 7.33
N VAL A 158 62.30 21.85 8.52
CA VAL A 158 63.10 21.89 9.75
C VAL A 158 64.34 21.02 9.61
N HIS A 159 64.19 19.78 9.13
CA HIS A 159 65.32 18.88 8.86
C HIS A 159 66.33 19.52 7.91
N THR A 160 65.89 20.03 6.77
CA THR A 160 66.76 20.72 5.78
C THR A 160 67.45 21.95 6.38
N SER A 161 66.77 22.71 7.24
CA SER A 161 67.33 23.89 7.91
C SER A 161 68.36 23.52 8.98
N MET A 162 68.15 22.42 9.72
CA MET A 162 69.13 21.87 10.64
C MET A 162 70.41 21.45 9.90
N PHE A 163 70.28 20.71 8.79
CA PHE A 163 71.41 20.29 7.97
C PHE A 163 72.17 21.46 7.32
N LYS A 164 71.48 22.51 6.86
CA LYS A 164 72.14 23.72 6.33
C LYS A 164 72.93 24.49 7.41
N ASN A 165 72.38 24.64 8.61
CA ASN A 165 73.07 25.32 9.71
C ASN A 165 74.29 24.53 10.22
N THR A 166 74.24 23.19 10.24
CA THR A 166 75.37 22.37 10.70
C THR A 166 76.55 22.36 9.73
N LEU A 167 76.29 22.49 8.42
CA LEU A 167 77.33 22.56 7.39
C LEU A 167 78.00 23.94 7.33
N LEU A 168 77.26 25.04 7.53
CA LEU A 168 77.82 26.40 7.58
C LEU A 168 78.59 26.71 8.87
N ASN A 169 78.33 25.98 9.97
CA ASN A 169 79.10 26.09 11.22
C ASN A 169 80.36 25.20 11.24
N TYR A 170 80.59 24.36 10.22
CA TYR A 170 81.75 23.47 10.13
C TYR A 170 82.84 24.00 9.17
N LEU A 171 82.58 25.09 8.46
CA LEU A 171 83.52 25.83 7.61
C LEU A 171 84.03 27.08 8.33
#